data_AF-A0A934XME1-F1
#
_entry.id   AF-A0A934XME1-F1
#
_cell.length_a   1.000
_cell.length_b   1.000
_cell.length_c   1.000
_cell.angle_alpha   90.00
_cell.angle_beta   90.00
_cell.angle_gamma   90.00
#
_symmetry.space_group_name_H-M   'P 1'
#
loop_
_entity.id
_entity.type
_entity.pdbx_description
1 polymer ?
#
loop_
_entity_poly.entity_id
_entity_poly.type
_entity_poly.pdbx_seq_one_letter_code
_entity_poly.pdbx_strand_id
1 'polypeptide(L)'
;MWPAAGGRVAHRRTRAAYRTEAATPRPESLGWSFLRDALIRLNPEIAARPDLANEVLYRLRAILLSVNADGLVRANEEFTAWLRGERTLPFGPHGEHTPVRLLNFEPARNNRCLVATQLAFTAGAQSRRFDLVLFINGIPLAVGEAKTPTRPAVSWRDGAIMVQCGWRPLS
;
A
#
# COMPACT_ATOMS: atom_id res chain seq x y z
N MET A 1 47.96 -25.81 32.72
CA MET A 1 47.60 -24.88 33.80
C MET A 1 47.21 -23.56 33.16
N TRP A 2 45.95 -23.18 33.26
CA TRP A 2 45.31 -22.07 32.55
C TRP A 2 45.51 -20.73 33.29
N PRO A 3 45.79 -19.60 32.62
CA PRO A 3 45.46 -18.29 33.14
C PRO A 3 44.31 -17.65 32.33
N ALA A 4 43.37 -17.06 33.06
CA ALA A 4 42.20 -16.38 32.53
C ALA A 4 42.57 -15.04 31.87
N ALA A 5 41.93 -14.73 30.73
CA ALA A 5 41.90 -13.38 30.18
C ALA A 5 40.47 -13.08 29.71
N GLY A 6 39.79 -12.21 30.46
CA GLY A 6 38.48 -11.68 30.11
C GLY A 6 38.60 -10.63 29.00
N GLY A 7 38.01 -10.91 27.84
CA GLY A 7 37.81 -9.95 26.76
C GLY A 7 36.33 -9.64 26.59
N ARG A 8 35.87 -8.48 27.07
CA ARG A 8 34.55 -7.95 26.73
C ARG A 8 34.60 -7.40 25.30
N VAL A 9 33.95 -8.09 24.36
CA VAL A 9 33.77 -7.60 22.99
C VAL A 9 32.67 -6.53 23.02
N ALA A 10 33.09 -5.26 22.91
CA ALA A 10 32.18 -4.14 22.78
C ALA A 10 31.55 -4.15 21.38
N HIS A 11 30.30 -4.62 21.27
CA HIS A 11 29.51 -4.47 20.05
C HIS A 11 29.15 -2.99 19.85
N ARG A 12 29.93 -2.33 18.99
CA ARG A 12 29.70 -0.97 18.52
C ARG A 12 28.42 -0.96 17.66
N ARG A 13 27.27 -0.64 18.27
CA ARG A 13 26.01 -0.40 17.55
C ARG A 13 26.14 0.90 16.76
N THR A 14 26.48 0.80 15.48
CA THR A 14 26.34 1.90 14.51
C THR A 14 24.86 2.21 14.33
N ARG A 15 24.39 3.28 14.98
CA ARG A 15 23.04 3.80 14.85
C ARG A 15 22.99 4.60 13.53
N ALA A 16 22.47 4.00 12.47
CA ALA A 16 22.18 4.72 11.23
C ALA A 16 21.14 5.81 11.54
N ALA A 17 21.57 7.07 11.47
CA ALA A 17 20.70 8.22 11.64
C ALA A 17 19.96 8.45 10.32
N TYR A 18 18.66 8.16 10.29
CA TYR A 18 17.81 8.56 9.18
C TYR A 18 17.42 10.02 9.39
N ARG A 19 17.87 10.85 8.44
CA ARG A 19 17.61 12.28 8.30
C ARG A 19 16.11 12.50 8.05
N THR A 20 15.46 13.25 8.95
CA THR A 20 14.10 13.78 8.79
C THR A 20 14.11 14.92 7.79
N GLU A 21 13.37 14.80 6.69
CA GLU A 21 13.05 15.96 5.86
C GLU A 21 11.74 15.79 5.07
N ALA A 22 11.03 16.92 4.95
CA ALA A 22 9.80 17.22 4.22
C ALA A 22 8.46 16.85 4.88
N ALA A 23 7.61 17.87 5.03
CA ALA A 23 6.22 17.78 5.45
C ALA A 23 5.47 16.71 4.63
N THR A 24 4.89 15.72 5.32
CA THR A 24 4.23 14.57 4.73
C THR A 24 3.06 15.03 3.82
N PRO A 25 3.08 14.73 2.51
CA PRO A 25 1.94 15.01 1.64
C PRO A 25 0.71 14.27 2.15
N ARG A 26 -0.50 14.81 1.90
CA ARG A 26 -1.73 14.14 2.35
C ARG A 26 -1.78 12.72 1.75
N PRO A 27 -2.12 11.68 2.54
CA PRO A 27 -2.10 10.28 2.09
C PRO A 27 -2.93 10.05 0.82
N GLU A 28 -4.01 10.81 0.67
CA GLU A 28 -4.95 10.79 -0.44
C GLU A 28 -4.34 11.17 -1.80
N SER A 29 -3.46 12.17 -1.86
CA SER A 29 -2.82 12.58 -3.12
C SER A 29 -1.72 11.61 -3.55
N LEU A 30 -1.01 11.03 -2.58
CA LEU A 30 0.03 10.02 -2.82
C LEU A 30 -0.57 8.69 -3.33
N GLY A 31 -1.71 8.28 -2.77
CA GLY A 31 -2.38 7.03 -3.14
C GLY A 31 -2.70 6.94 -4.63
N TRP A 32 -3.32 7.99 -5.19
CA TRP A 32 -3.69 8.01 -6.62
C TRP A 32 -2.47 8.04 -7.54
N SER A 33 -1.39 8.75 -7.19
CA SER A 33 -0.16 8.73 -7.98
C SER A 33 0.50 7.34 -8.00
N PHE A 34 0.57 6.66 -6.85
CA PHE A 34 1.17 5.32 -6.77
C PHE A 34 0.31 4.27 -7.49
N LEU A 35 -1.00 4.45 -7.49
CA LEU A 35 -1.90 3.60 -8.24
C LEU A 35 -1.76 3.81 -9.75
N ARG A 36 -1.58 5.06 -10.19
CA ARG A 36 -1.26 5.37 -11.59
C ARG A 36 0.01 4.67 -12.03
N ASP A 37 1.08 4.79 -11.25
CA ASP A 37 2.36 4.15 -11.56
C ASP A 37 2.25 2.61 -11.60
N ALA A 38 1.44 2.03 -10.70
CA ALA A 38 1.18 0.60 -10.70
C ALA A 38 0.37 0.15 -11.92
N LEU A 39 -0.66 0.91 -12.33
CA LEU A 39 -1.43 0.62 -13.53
C LEU A 39 -0.54 0.57 -14.77
N ILE A 40 0.34 1.56 -14.93
CA ILE A 40 1.32 1.60 -16.03
C ILE A 40 2.27 0.41 -15.95
N ARG A 41 2.75 0.06 -14.75
CA ARG A 41 3.71 -1.05 -14.56
C ARG A 41 3.10 -2.44 -14.78
N LEU A 42 1.85 -2.65 -14.38
CA LEU A 42 1.23 -3.98 -14.31
C LEU A 42 0.45 -4.37 -15.58
N ASN A 43 0.14 -3.40 -16.45
CA ASN A 43 -0.71 -3.59 -17.62
C ASN A 43 0.03 -3.12 -18.88
N PRO A 44 0.50 -4.02 -19.76
CA PRO A 44 1.24 -3.65 -20.97
C PRO A 44 0.51 -2.66 -21.90
N GLU A 45 -0.81 -2.77 -22.00
CA GLU A 45 -1.66 -1.90 -22.81
C GLU A 45 -1.66 -0.47 -22.26
N ILE A 46 -1.70 -0.33 -20.93
CA ILE A 46 -1.60 0.97 -20.25
C ILE A 46 -0.15 1.49 -20.29
N ALA A 47 0.85 0.62 -20.26
CA ALA A 47 2.25 1.00 -20.46
C ALA A 47 2.47 1.64 -21.84
N ALA A 48 1.84 1.07 -22.87
CA ALA A 48 1.90 1.59 -24.23
C ALA A 48 1.15 2.93 -24.39
N ARG A 49 0.07 3.14 -23.62
CA ARG A 49 -0.69 4.41 -23.58
C ARG A 49 -1.02 4.83 -22.14
N PRO A 50 -0.10 5.54 -21.47
CA PRO A 50 -0.25 5.90 -20.05
C PRO A 50 -1.49 6.73 -19.70
N ASP A 51 -2.12 7.39 -20.67
CA ASP A 51 -3.36 8.15 -20.45
C ASP A 51 -4.56 7.26 -20.11
N LEU A 52 -4.54 5.98 -20.53
CA LEU A 52 -5.57 5.00 -20.18
C LEU A 52 -5.65 4.76 -18.67
N ALA A 53 -4.56 5.00 -17.94
CA ALA A 53 -4.58 4.92 -16.48
C ALA A 53 -5.59 5.91 -15.88
N ASN A 54 -5.75 7.11 -16.47
CA ASN A 54 -6.71 8.10 -15.96
C ASN A 54 -8.15 7.63 -16.08
N GLU A 55 -8.48 6.88 -17.14
CA GLU A 55 -9.81 6.30 -17.31
C GLU A 55 -10.12 5.30 -16.21
N VAL A 56 -9.15 4.42 -15.89
CA VAL A 56 -9.29 3.46 -14.78
C VAL A 56 -9.46 4.21 -13.46
N LEU A 57 -8.61 5.21 -13.19
CA LEU A 57 -8.70 6.00 -11.96
C LEU A 57 -10.04 6.74 -11.83
N TYR A 58 -10.59 7.24 -12.94
CA TYR A 58 -11.91 7.87 -12.96
C TYR A 58 -13.01 6.89 -12.56
N ARG A 59 -13.00 5.67 -13.12
CA ARG A 59 -13.96 4.61 -12.77
C ARG A 59 -13.84 4.20 -11.30
N LEU A 60 -12.62 4.03 -10.78
CA LEU A 60 -12.39 3.72 -9.37
C LEU A 60 -12.90 4.82 -8.43
N ARG A 61 -12.71 6.10 -8.78
CA ARG A 61 -13.27 7.23 -8.02
C ARG A 61 -14.78 7.22 -8.04
N ALA A 62 -15.40 6.92 -9.18
CA ALA A 62 -16.86 6.84 -9.28
C ALA A 62 -17.44 5.78 -8.33
N ILE A 63 -16.81 4.61 -8.20
CA ILE A 63 -17.22 3.56 -7.26
C ILE A 63 -17.17 4.06 -5.80
N LEU A 64 -16.10 4.76 -5.42
CA LEU A 64 -15.97 5.30 -4.06
C LEU A 64 -17.02 6.38 -3.76
N LEU A 65 -17.39 7.18 -4.76
CA LEU A 65 -18.41 8.22 -4.62
C LEU A 65 -19.84 7.66 -4.63
N SER A 66 -20.06 6.50 -5.26
CA SER A 66 -21.40 5.90 -5.37
C SER A 66 -21.88 5.22 -4.09
N VAL A 67 -21.04 5.07 -3.06
CA VAL A 67 -21.38 4.45 -1.76
C VAL A 67 -22.67 5.02 -1.15
N ASN A 68 -22.92 6.32 -1.30
CA ASN A 68 -24.14 6.96 -0.76
C ASN A 68 -25.42 6.60 -1.54
N ALA A 69 -25.30 6.21 -2.81
CA ALA A 69 -26.41 5.86 -3.69
C ALA A 69 -26.63 4.35 -3.79
N ASP A 70 -25.54 3.59 -3.99
CA ASP A 70 -25.55 2.14 -4.24
C ASP A 70 -25.38 1.30 -2.97
N GLY A 71 -25.00 1.94 -1.87
CA GLY A 71 -24.70 1.30 -0.60
C GLY A 71 -23.26 0.73 -0.52
N LEU A 72 -22.77 0.60 0.71
CA LEU A 72 -21.39 0.20 0.99
C LEU A 72 -21.06 -1.22 0.49
N VAL A 73 -22.01 -2.16 0.61
CA VAL A 73 -21.78 -3.57 0.22
C VAL A 73 -21.52 -3.67 -1.27
N ARG A 74 -22.39 -3.08 -2.10
CA ARG A 74 -22.28 -3.13 -3.56
C ARG A 74 -21.04 -2.40 -4.07
N ALA A 75 -20.73 -1.24 -3.51
CA ALA A 75 -19.50 -0.51 -3.85
C ALA A 75 -18.24 -1.32 -3.47
N ASN A 76 -18.27 -2.02 -2.33
CA ASN A 76 -17.17 -2.86 -1.89
C ASN A 76 -17.00 -4.12 -2.78
N GLU A 77 -18.10 -4.76 -3.19
CA GLU A 77 -18.06 -5.89 -4.13
C GLU A 77 -17.48 -5.48 -5.48
N GLU A 78 -17.92 -4.34 -6.02
CA GLU A 78 -17.40 -3.79 -7.27
C GLU A 78 -15.91 -3.48 -7.16
N PHE A 79 -15.50 -2.76 -6.11
CA PHE A 79 -14.09 -2.46 -5.87
C PHE A 79 -13.25 -3.73 -5.70
N THR A 80 -13.79 -4.76 -5.03
CA THR A 80 -13.12 -6.05 -4.87
C THR A 80 -12.92 -6.76 -6.21
N ALA A 81 -13.89 -6.69 -7.13
CA ALA A 81 -13.74 -7.25 -8.48
C ALA A 81 -12.59 -6.57 -9.24
N TRP A 82 -12.42 -5.24 -9.09
CA TRP A 82 -11.25 -4.52 -9.62
C TRP A 82 -9.94 -4.98 -8.99
N LEU A 83 -9.90 -5.17 -7.66
CA LEU A 83 -8.69 -5.65 -6.96
C LEU A 83 -8.25 -7.05 -7.42
N ARG A 84 -9.21 -7.93 -7.72
CA ARG A 84 -8.95 -9.28 -8.23
C ARG A 84 -8.62 -9.32 -9.73
N GLY A 85 -8.72 -8.18 -10.43
CA GLY A 85 -8.46 -8.11 -11.87
C GLY A 85 -9.56 -8.72 -12.73
N GLU A 86 -10.78 -8.82 -12.19
CA GLU A 86 -11.96 -9.39 -12.89
C GLU A 86 -12.57 -8.42 -13.89
N ARG A 87 -12.18 -7.14 -13.83
CA ARG A 87 -12.71 -6.09 -14.70
C ARG A 87 -11.84 -5.91 -15.94
N THR A 88 -12.50 -5.91 -17.09
CA THR A 88 -11.85 -5.74 -18.39
C THR A 88 -12.22 -4.42 -19.04
N LEU A 89 -11.31 -3.85 -19.82
CA LEU A 89 -11.53 -2.64 -20.61
C LEU A 89 -11.02 -2.86 -22.05
N PRO A 90 -11.57 -2.15 -23.06
CA PRO A 90 -11.22 -2.31 -24.46
C PRO A 90 -9.86 -1.65 -24.79
N PHE A 91 -8.80 -2.07 -24.11
CA PHE A 91 -7.44 -1.54 -24.25
C PHE A 91 -6.55 -2.41 -25.15
N GLY A 92 -6.98 -3.64 -25.45
CA GLY A 92 -6.27 -4.55 -26.32
C GLY A 92 -6.26 -4.11 -27.79
N PRO A 93 -5.47 -4.79 -28.64
CA PRO A 93 -5.48 -4.58 -30.08
C PRO A 93 -6.91 -4.64 -30.62
N HIS A 94 -7.26 -3.74 -31.54
CA HIS A 94 -8.60 -3.68 -32.15
C HIS A 94 -9.76 -3.48 -31.15
N GLY A 95 -9.49 -2.99 -29.93
CA GLY A 95 -10.51 -2.76 -28.90
C GLY A 95 -10.90 -4.02 -28.12
N GLU A 96 -10.06 -5.07 -28.17
CA GLU A 96 -10.25 -6.25 -27.34
C GLU A 96 -10.26 -5.92 -25.84
N HIS A 97 -11.14 -6.60 -25.11
CA HIS A 97 -11.28 -6.42 -23.67
C HIS A 97 -10.15 -7.14 -22.94
N THR A 98 -9.24 -6.38 -22.34
CA THR A 98 -8.13 -6.91 -21.54
C THR A 98 -8.38 -6.66 -20.05
N PRO A 99 -7.98 -7.59 -19.17
CA PRO A 99 -8.15 -7.45 -17.73
C PRO A 99 -7.24 -6.34 -17.17
N VAL A 100 -7.78 -5.52 -16.28
CA VAL A 100 -7.05 -4.43 -15.62
C VAL A 100 -6.55 -4.89 -14.25
N ARG A 101 -5.23 -4.93 -14.09
CA ARG A 101 -4.55 -5.35 -12.86
C ARG A 101 -4.19 -4.15 -12.00
N LEU A 102 -4.77 -4.08 -10.81
CA LEU A 102 -4.39 -3.11 -9.77
C LEU A 102 -3.29 -3.67 -8.85
N LEU A 103 -3.29 -4.99 -8.67
CA LEU A 103 -2.38 -5.75 -7.84
C LEU A 103 -1.75 -6.87 -8.66
N ASN A 104 -0.52 -7.25 -8.33
CA ASN A 104 0.10 -8.45 -8.86
C ASN A 104 0.23 -9.52 -7.76
N PHE A 105 -0.51 -10.62 -7.86
CA PHE A 105 -0.40 -11.67 -6.85
C PHE A 105 0.85 -12.55 -7.07
N GLU A 106 1.29 -12.70 -8.31
CA GLU A 106 2.46 -13.51 -8.66
C GLU A 106 3.28 -12.86 -9.80
N PRO A 107 4.53 -12.44 -9.56
CA PRO A 107 5.18 -12.33 -8.26
C PRO A 107 4.75 -11.07 -7.50
N ALA A 108 4.44 -11.23 -6.21
CA ALA A 108 4.01 -10.14 -5.32
C ALA A 108 5.00 -8.97 -5.22
N ARG A 109 6.28 -9.19 -5.55
CA ARG A 109 7.36 -8.19 -5.53
C ARG A 109 7.15 -7.04 -6.53
N ASN A 110 6.29 -7.23 -7.51
CA ASN A 110 5.97 -6.20 -8.49
C ASN A 110 5.03 -5.13 -7.91
N ASN A 111 4.52 -5.33 -6.70
CA ASN A 111 3.76 -4.34 -5.96
C ASN A 111 4.67 -3.48 -5.08
N ARG A 112 4.30 -2.20 -4.99
CA ARG A 112 4.86 -1.27 -4.01
C ARG A 112 4.03 -1.34 -2.75
N CYS A 113 4.65 -1.63 -1.61
CA CYS A 113 3.97 -1.74 -0.34
C CYS A 113 4.44 -0.61 0.59
N LEU A 114 3.50 0.00 1.31
CA LEU A 114 3.78 1.06 2.25
C LEU A 114 2.99 0.82 3.52
N VAL A 115 3.69 0.75 4.65
CA VAL A 115 3.07 0.66 5.96
C VAL A 115 3.08 2.06 6.57
N ALA A 116 1.91 2.59 6.84
CA ALA A 116 1.73 3.81 7.60
C ALA A 116 1.29 3.46 9.02
N THR A 117 1.88 4.12 10.00
CA THR A 117 1.48 3.99 11.41
C THR A 117 0.70 5.22 11.85
N GLN A 118 -0.20 5.03 12.83
CA GLN A 118 -0.94 6.12 13.48
C GLN A 118 -1.71 7.03 12.51
N LEU A 119 -2.25 6.46 11.44
CA LEU A 119 -2.87 7.21 10.36
C LEU A 119 -4.29 7.63 10.74
N ALA A 120 -4.55 8.94 10.72
CA ALA A 120 -5.89 9.48 10.90
C ALA A 120 -6.58 9.65 9.55
N PHE A 121 -7.77 9.08 9.38
CA PHE A 121 -8.67 9.36 8.26
C PHE A 121 -9.83 10.20 8.76
N THR A 122 -10.12 11.27 8.01
CA THR A 122 -11.26 12.13 8.27
C THR A 122 -12.24 11.99 7.11
N ALA A 123 -13.47 11.57 7.41
CA ALA A 123 -14.57 11.48 6.46
C ALA A 123 -15.74 12.31 6.99
N GLY A 124 -15.94 13.51 6.42
CA GLY A 124 -16.89 14.48 6.96
C GLY A 124 -16.51 14.90 8.39
N ALA A 125 -17.48 14.79 9.31
CA ALA A 125 -17.27 15.12 10.73
C ALA A 125 -16.60 13.98 11.54
N GLN A 126 -16.45 12.78 10.97
CA GLN A 126 -15.88 11.64 11.68
C GLN A 126 -14.38 11.52 11.39
N SER A 127 -13.58 11.47 12.45
CA SER A 127 -12.16 11.12 12.37
C SER A 127 -11.92 9.79 13.06
N ARG A 128 -11.23 8.87 12.38
CA ARG A 128 -10.81 7.59 12.95
C ARG A 128 -9.31 7.45 12.77
N ARG A 129 -8.62 7.09 13.86
CA ARG A 129 -7.19 6.82 13.86
C ARG A 129 -6.95 5.32 13.82
N PHE A 130 -6.08 4.89 12.94
CA PHE A 130 -5.66 3.51 12.82
C PHE A 130 -4.20 3.37 13.23
N ASP A 131 -3.89 2.33 14.00
CA ASP A 131 -2.53 2.11 14.47
C ASP A 131 -1.60 1.70 13.33
N LEU A 132 -2.10 0.90 12.39
CA LEU A 132 -1.36 0.44 11.23
C LEU A 132 -2.25 0.35 9.99
N VAL A 133 -1.76 0.85 8.86
CA VAL A 133 -2.43 0.74 7.55
C VAL A 133 -1.43 0.28 6.51
N LEU A 134 -1.75 -0.83 5.83
CA LEU A 134 -1.00 -1.34 4.70
C LEU A 134 -1.60 -0.81 3.39
N PHE A 135 -0.77 -0.08 2.66
CA PHE A 135 -1.03 0.32 1.29
C PHE A 135 -0.31 -0.60 0.33
N ILE A 136 -1.02 -1.08 -0.70
CA ILE A 136 -0.41 -1.78 -1.84
C ILE A 136 -0.74 -0.98 -3.09
N ASN A 137 0.29 -0.57 -3.83
CA ASN A 137 0.18 0.28 -5.02
C ASN A 137 -0.65 1.55 -4.77
N GLY A 138 -0.62 2.08 -3.54
CA GLY A 138 -1.40 3.27 -3.15
C GLY A 138 -2.83 2.98 -2.67
N ILE A 139 -3.29 1.72 -2.71
CA ILE A 139 -4.61 1.30 -2.22
C ILE A 139 -4.50 0.84 -0.76
N PRO A 140 -5.28 1.39 0.20
CA PRO A 140 -5.33 0.89 1.57
C PRO A 140 -6.09 -0.45 1.61
N LEU A 141 -5.40 -1.56 1.90
CA LEU A 141 -6.00 -2.91 1.87
C LEU A 141 -6.15 -3.58 3.23
N ALA A 142 -5.30 -3.23 4.20
CA ALA A 142 -5.40 -3.78 5.54
C ALA A 142 -5.21 -2.69 6.58
N VAL A 143 -5.98 -2.80 7.64
CA VAL A 143 -5.95 -1.92 8.80
C VAL A 143 -5.76 -2.81 10.03
N GLY A 144 -4.66 -2.61 10.75
CA GLY A 144 -4.39 -3.28 12.01
C GLY A 144 -4.75 -2.37 13.18
N GLU A 145 -5.61 -2.84 14.08
CA GLU A 145 -5.79 -2.27 15.42
C GLU A 145 -4.83 -2.99 16.36
N ALA A 146 -3.86 -2.27 16.93
CA ALA A 146 -2.91 -2.88 17.84
C ALA A 146 -3.48 -2.82 19.27
N LYS A 147 -4.25 -3.84 19.68
CA LYS A 147 -4.57 -3.99 21.10
C LYS A 147 -3.28 -4.19 21.88
N THR A 148 -2.97 -3.25 22.77
CA THR A 148 -1.76 -3.22 23.58
C THR A 148 -1.71 -4.42 24.53
N PRO A 149 -0.72 -5.33 24.48
CA PRO A 149 -0.38 -6.17 25.61
C PRO A 149 0.48 -5.33 26.57
N THR A 150 0.03 -5.19 27.82
CA THR A 150 0.74 -4.48 28.87
C THR A 150 2.06 -5.18 29.23
N ARG A 151 3.17 -4.80 28.58
CA ARG A 151 4.56 -4.89 29.12
C ARG A 151 5.53 -3.98 28.35
N PRO A 152 6.51 -3.36 29.03
CA PRO A 152 7.24 -2.22 28.48
C PRO A 152 8.37 -2.70 27.60
N ALA A 153 8.24 -2.53 26.29
CA ALA A 153 9.39 -2.57 25.41
C ALA A 153 9.12 -1.68 24.20
N VAL A 154 9.86 -0.57 24.19
CA VAL A 154 10.27 0.15 22.97
C VAL A 154 9.23 1.16 22.44
N SER A 155 9.16 2.32 23.11
CA SER A 155 8.70 3.56 22.47
C SER A 155 9.88 4.21 21.74
N TRP A 156 9.75 4.46 20.43
CA TRP A 156 10.64 5.30 19.59
C TRP A 156 10.11 5.41 18.14
N ARG A 157 9.73 6.62 17.71
CA ARG A 157 9.80 7.17 16.33
C ARG A 157 8.72 6.86 15.28
N ASP A 158 8.51 7.90 14.44
CA ASP A 158 7.60 8.08 13.30
C ASP A 158 7.90 7.22 12.06
N GLY A 159 7.00 7.25 11.05
CA GLY A 159 7.38 7.09 9.64
C GLY A 159 6.47 6.19 8.80
N ALA A 160 6.16 6.62 7.57
CA ALA A 160 5.70 5.71 6.52
C ALA A 160 6.92 4.94 5.99
N ILE A 161 6.90 3.61 6.08
CA ILE A 161 8.00 2.76 5.62
C ILE A 161 7.58 2.14 4.29
N MET A 162 8.36 2.42 3.24
CA MET A 162 8.19 1.81 1.93
C MET A 162 8.97 0.50 1.87
N VAL A 163 8.28 -0.59 1.53
CA VAL A 163 8.83 -1.94 1.43
C VAL A 163 8.44 -2.51 0.06
N GLN A 164 9.35 -3.26 -0.56
CA GLN A 164 9.00 -4.09 -1.71
C GLN A 164 8.45 -5.42 -1.21
N CYS A 165 7.25 -5.82 -1.67
CA CYS A 165 6.57 -7.00 -1.16
C CYS A 165 7.27 -8.32 -1.57
N GLY A 166 8.11 -8.89 -0.71
CA GLY A 166 8.71 -10.20 -0.94
C GLY A 166 7.88 -11.31 -0.31
N TRP A 167 7.08 -12.04 -1.10
CA TRP A 167 6.47 -13.29 -0.67
C TRP A 167 7.36 -14.46 -1.12
N ARG A 168 7.93 -15.20 -0.18
CA ARG A 168 8.52 -16.53 -0.42
C ARG A 168 7.64 -17.54 0.32
N PRO A 169 7.03 -18.53 -0.36
CA PRO A 169 6.50 -19.67 0.35
C PRO A 169 7.69 -20.40 0.98
N LEU A 170 7.59 -20.72 2.27
CA LEU A 170 8.49 -21.69 2.88
C LEU A 170 8.20 -23.03 2.19
N SER A 171 9.16 -23.49 1.39
CA SER A 171 9.22 -24.85 0.85
C SER A 171 9.50 -25.86 1.94
#